data_AF-A0A086T4K5-F1
#
_entry.id   AF-A0A086T4K5-F1
#
_cell.length_a   1.000
_cell.length_b   1.000
_cell.length_c   1.000
_cell.angle_alpha   90.00
_cell.angle_beta   90.00
_cell.angle_gamma   90.00
#
_symmetry.space_group_name_H-M   'P 1'
#
loop_
_entity.id
_entity.type
_entity.pdbx_description
1 polymer ?
#
loop_
_entity_poly.entity_id
_entity_poly.type
_entity_poly.pdbx_seq_one_letter_code
_entity_poly.pdbx_strand_id
1 'polypeptide(L)'
;MSFASLPYELRSHIWSLAAEPRRITKVRVKRSEGTFSKKQRQLDKDVLFETTSTRPPALMHACRESRRHAPYQRAFTAGTEPRWTWVNFDLDIFCVSSLGSIADIVSHRSDVQRLHIRTDDDHDWYESATNHGALRILDDFVNLREIQVVLGPGGLLWGDVFADWGFGHCPRENITFVDEGSGLVLTGPQLKLVGDWRMFFSFDSEGNPPDPDELSDEIEYALDDTSHLTMAQMHEID
;
A
#
# COMPACT_ATOMS: atom_id res chain seq x y z
N MET A 1 -12.28 -24.19 -32.47
CA MET A 1 -12.98 -24.64 -31.24
C MET A 1 -13.56 -23.41 -30.54
N SER A 2 -14.79 -23.50 -30.02
CA SER A 2 -15.47 -22.38 -29.35
C SER A 2 -15.46 -22.58 -27.84
N PHE A 3 -15.43 -21.50 -27.05
CA PHE A 3 -15.54 -21.60 -25.60
C PHE A 3 -16.83 -22.33 -25.18
N ALA A 4 -17.94 -22.10 -25.89
CA ALA A 4 -19.24 -22.70 -25.57
C ALA A 4 -19.29 -24.23 -25.78
N SER A 5 -18.37 -24.80 -26.55
CA SER A 5 -18.30 -26.25 -26.77
C SER A 5 -17.53 -27.00 -25.68
N LEU A 6 -16.93 -26.29 -24.72
CA LEU A 6 -16.21 -26.92 -23.62
C LEU A 6 -17.19 -27.49 -22.56
N PRO A 7 -16.84 -28.64 -21.92
CA PRO A 7 -17.51 -29.12 -20.73
C PRO A 7 -17.69 -28.04 -19.67
N TYR A 8 -18.77 -28.12 -18.90
CA TYR A 8 -19.12 -27.10 -17.91
C TYR A 8 -18.02 -26.89 -16.87
N GLU A 9 -17.37 -27.96 -16.44
CA GLU A 9 -16.28 -27.96 -15.46
C GLU A 9 -15.11 -27.13 -15.97
N LEU A 10 -14.75 -27.29 -17.25
CA LEU A 10 -13.67 -26.52 -17.87
C LEU A 10 -14.05 -25.05 -18.02
N ARG A 11 -15.29 -24.74 -18.43
CA ARG A 11 -15.75 -23.35 -18.54
C ARG A 11 -15.79 -22.64 -17.19
N SER A 12 -16.28 -23.34 -16.17
CA SER A 12 -16.30 -22.86 -14.78
C SER A 12 -14.87 -22.57 -14.27
N HIS A 13 -13.94 -23.50 -14.51
CA HIS A 13 -12.55 -23.31 -14.12
C HIS A 13 -11.89 -22.13 -14.85
N ILE A 14 -12.13 -22.00 -16.17
CA ILE A 14 -11.65 -20.84 -16.94
C ILE A 14 -12.17 -19.54 -16.33
N TRP A 15 -13.46 -19.44 -15.98
CA TRP A 15 -13.98 -18.23 -15.32
C TRP A 15 -13.35 -17.95 -13.96
N SER A 16 -13.03 -18.99 -13.18
CA SER A 16 -12.36 -18.83 -11.88
C SER A 16 -10.93 -18.29 -12.03
N LEU A 17 -10.24 -18.65 -13.11
CA LEU A 17 -8.86 -18.25 -13.40
C LEU A 17 -8.77 -16.95 -14.21
N ALA A 18 -9.84 -16.52 -14.87
CA ALA A 18 -9.83 -15.35 -15.74
C ALA A 18 -9.77 -14.01 -14.98
N ALA A 19 -9.82 -14.02 -13.65
CA ALA A 19 -9.71 -12.80 -12.86
C ALA A 19 -8.28 -12.26 -12.90
N GLU A 20 -8.15 -10.96 -13.18
CA GLU A 20 -6.87 -10.27 -13.23
C GLU A 20 -6.79 -9.24 -12.09
N PRO A 21 -5.59 -8.98 -11.54
CA PRO A 21 -5.39 -7.90 -10.59
C PRO A 21 -5.83 -6.56 -11.18
N ARG A 22 -6.57 -5.77 -10.40
CA ARG A 22 -6.96 -4.41 -10.77
C ARG A 22 -6.87 -3.47 -9.59
N ARG A 23 -6.85 -2.18 -9.88
CA ARG A 23 -6.73 -1.11 -8.88
C ARG A 23 -8.10 -0.60 -8.45
N ILE A 24 -8.42 -0.75 -7.17
CA ILE A 24 -9.57 -0.11 -6.53
C ILE A 24 -9.15 1.30 -6.12
N THR A 25 -9.79 2.32 -6.67
CA THR A 25 -9.40 3.72 -6.44
C THR A 25 -10.56 4.55 -5.89
N LYS A 26 -10.24 5.67 -5.25
CA LYS A 26 -11.21 6.66 -4.76
C LYS A 26 -12.30 6.03 -3.90
N VAL A 27 -11.91 5.15 -2.98
CA VAL A 27 -12.80 4.71 -1.91
C VAL A 27 -13.09 5.92 -1.04
N ARG A 28 -14.37 6.18 -0.77
CA ARG A 28 -14.83 7.32 0.02
C ARG A 28 -15.92 6.84 0.96
N VAL A 29 -15.88 7.36 2.18
CA VAL A 29 -16.92 7.13 3.17
C VAL A 29 -17.78 8.39 3.30
N LYS A 30 -19.12 8.25 3.20
CA LYS A 30 -20.04 9.31 3.58
C LYS A 30 -20.43 9.10 5.03
N ARG A 31 -20.17 10.10 5.88
CA ARG A 31 -20.55 10.09 7.30
C ARG A 31 -21.76 11.01 7.53
N SER A 32 -22.51 10.74 8.59
CA SER A 32 -23.65 11.54 9.03
C SER A 32 -23.18 12.83 9.69
N GLU A 33 -23.87 13.94 9.40
CA GLU A 33 -23.60 15.26 9.99
C GLU A 33 -24.08 15.40 11.45
N GLY A 34 -24.70 14.35 12.00
CA GLY A 34 -25.19 14.35 13.38
C GLY A 34 -24.08 14.39 14.44
N THR A 35 -24.49 14.63 15.69
CA THR A 35 -23.58 14.59 16.83
C THR A 35 -23.36 13.14 17.28
N PHE A 36 -22.16 12.61 17.03
CA PHE A 36 -21.74 11.28 17.48
C PHE A 36 -20.60 11.42 18.50
N SER A 37 -20.68 10.65 19.59
CA SER A 37 -19.57 10.53 20.54
C SER A 37 -18.37 9.85 19.89
N LYS A 38 -17.17 10.05 20.45
CA LYS A 38 -15.93 9.39 19.98
C LYS A 38 -16.07 7.86 19.89
N LYS A 39 -16.71 7.23 20.89
CA LYS A 39 -16.97 5.78 20.89
C LYS A 39 -17.89 5.34 19.75
N GLN A 40 -18.90 6.15 19.41
CA GLN A 40 -19.79 5.83 18.29
C GLN A 40 -19.08 5.93 16.95
N ARG A 41 -18.18 6.90 16.78
CA ARG A 41 -17.35 7.04 15.57
C ARG A 41 -16.33 5.91 15.43
N GLN A 42 -15.74 5.45 16.53
CA GLN A 42 -14.85 4.28 16.52
C GLN A 42 -15.58 2.98 16.15
N LEU A 43 -16.89 2.90 16.38
CA LEU A 43 -17.74 1.79 15.95
C LEU A 43 -18.40 2.07 14.59
N ASP A 44 -17.93 3.10 13.87
CA ASP A 44 -18.41 3.55 12.57
C ASP A 44 -19.94 3.73 12.47
N LYS A 45 -20.59 4.07 13.58
CA LYS A 45 -22.04 4.26 13.64
C LYS A 45 -22.53 5.52 12.92
N ASP A 46 -21.59 6.41 12.58
CA ASP A 46 -21.83 7.60 11.77
C ASP A 46 -21.66 7.34 10.28
N VAL A 47 -21.16 6.18 9.85
CA VAL A 47 -20.99 5.86 8.43
C VAL A 47 -22.34 5.58 7.77
N LEU A 48 -22.69 6.39 6.77
CA LEU A 48 -23.92 6.26 6.00
C LEU A 48 -23.78 5.29 4.83
N PHE A 49 -22.69 5.36 4.08
CA PHE A 49 -22.33 4.40 3.03
C PHE A 49 -20.87 4.60 2.59
N GLU A 50 -20.28 3.55 2.06
CA GLU A 50 -19.01 3.61 1.34
C GLU A 50 -19.27 3.58 -0.16
N THR A 51 -18.41 4.23 -0.93
CA THR A 51 -18.50 4.24 -2.39
C THR A 51 -17.12 4.23 -3.00
N THR A 52 -17.02 3.67 -4.21
CA THR A 52 -15.81 3.78 -5.04
C THR A 52 -16.21 4.17 -6.45
N SER A 53 -15.31 4.87 -7.15
CA SER A 53 -15.46 5.16 -8.59
C SER A 53 -15.01 4.01 -9.49
N THR A 54 -14.48 2.93 -8.90
CA THR A 54 -13.94 1.80 -9.64
C THR A 54 -15.05 1.04 -10.36
N ARG A 55 -14.92 0.94 -11.68
CA ARG A 55 -15.88 0.20 -12.50
C ARG A 55 -15.85 -1.29 -12.16
N PRO A 56 -16.99 -2.00 -12.23
CA PRO A 56 -17.01 -3.45 -12.11
C PRO A 56 -16.08 -4.13 -13.11
N PRO A 57 -15.52 -5.32 -12.78
CA PRO A 57 -14.67 -6.06 -13.70
C PRO A 57 -15.46 -6.52 -14.92
N ALA A 58 -14.79 -6.61 -16.07
CA ALA A 58 -15.40 -7.03 -17.34
C ALA A 58 -16.07 -8.42 -17.24
N LEU A 59 -15.49 -9.32 -16.45
CA LEU A 59 -16.06 -10.64 -16.15
C LEU A 59 -17.48 -10.57 -15.60
N MET A 60 -17.82 -9.54 -14.84
CA MET A 60 -19.15 -9.39 -14.25
C MET A 60 -20.21 -8.94 -15.28
N HIS A 61 -19.76 -8.50 -16.46
CA HIS A 61 -20.60 -8.10 -17.57
C HIS A 61 -20.70 -9.14 -18.69
N ALA A 62 -19.79 -10.12 -18.74
CA ALA A 62 -19.71 -11.09 -19.83
C ALA A 62 -20.98 -11.95 -19.99
N CYS A 63 -21.34 -12.73 -18.97
CA CYS A 63 -22.56 -13.56 -18.97
C CYS A 63 -22.94 -14.02 -17.54
N ARG A 64 -24.08 -14.70 -17.41
CA ARG A 64 -24.55 -15.25 -16.11
C ARG A 64 -23.58 -16.27 -15.53
N GLU A 65 -22.96 -17.09 -16.38
CA GLU A 65 -22.01 -18.11 -15.94
C GLU A 65 -20.73 -17.49 -15.38
N SER A 66 -20.16 -16.50 -16.08
CA SER A 66 -19.03 -15.73 -15.59
C SER A 66 -19.31 -15.10 -14.23
N ARG A 67 -20.46 -14.42 -14.06
CA ARG A 67 -20.84 -13.85 -12.75
C ARG A 67 -20.97 -14.87 -11.62
N ARG A 68 -21.23 -16.14 -11.93
CA ARG A 68 -21.39 -17.20 -10.94
C ARG A 68 -20.05 -17.82 -10.53
N HIS A 69 -19.07 -17.83 -11.42
CA HIS A 69 -17.81 -18.56 -11.24
C HIS A 69 -16.58 -17.67 -11.13
N ALA A 70 -16.66 -16.41 -11.56
CA ALA A 70 -15.61 -15.44 -11.33
C ALA A 70 -15.45 -15.19 -9.82
N PRO A 71 -14.21 -15.09 -9.31
CA PRO A 71 -13.90 -14.99 -7.88
C PRO A 71 -14.10 -13.55 -7.35
N TYR A 72 -15.24 -12.93 -7.66
CA TYR A 72 -15.59 -11.60 -7.16
C TYR A 72 -16.79 -11.67 -6.23
N GLN A 73 -16.72 -10.91 -5.13
CA GLN A 73 -17.83 -10.72 -4.21
C GLN A 73 -18.29 -9.27 -4.16
N ARG A 74 -19.52 -9.04 -3.69
CA ARG A 74 -20.03 -7.68 -3.50
C ARG A 74 -19.38 -7.09 -2.25
N ALA A 75 -18.74 -5.94 -2.39
CA ALA A 75 -18.15 -5.15 -1.31
C ALA A 75 -18.86 -3.80 -1.17
N PHE A 76 -18.66 -3.12 -0.03
CA PHE A 76 -19.27 -1.82 0.29
C PHE A 76 -20.81 -1.88 0.26
N THR A 77 -21.37 -2.98 0.74
CA THR A 77 -22.82 -3.19 0.83
C THR A 77 -23.44 -2.54 2.08
N ALA A 78 -22.60 -2.06 3.01
CA ALA A 78 -23.03 -1.40 4.22
C ALA A 78 -23.61 -0.01 3.93
N GLY A 79 -24.63 0.39 4.70
CA GLY A 79 -25.18 1.73 4.64
C GLY A 79 -26.66 1.85 4.29
N THR A 80 -27.19 3.08 4.31
CA THR A 80 -28.59 3.40 3.99
C THR A 80 -28.86 3.41 2.47
N GLU A 81 -27.83 3.67 1.66
CA GLU A 81 -27.85 3.53 0.21
C GLU A 81 -26.70 2.61 -0.23
N PRO A 82 -26.95 1.34 -0.58
CA PRO A 82 -25.88 0.41 -0.92
C PRO A 82 -25.27 0.76 -2.29
N ARG A 83 -24.10 1.43 -2.27
CA ARG A 83 -23.24 1.67 -3.44
C ARG A 83 -22.13 0.63 -3.48
N TRP A 84 -22.53 -0.60 -3.77
CA TRP A 84 -21.61 -1.73 -3.81
C TRP A 84 -20.87 -1.81 -5.14
N THR A 85 -19.68 -2.41 -5.11
CA THR A 85 -18.98 -2.87 -6.31
C THR A 85 -18.59 -4.33 -6.14
N TRP A 86 -18.13 -4.95 -7.21
CA TRP A 86 -17.50 -6.28 -7.14
C TRP A 86 -16.05 -6.10 -6.73
N VAL A 87 -15.50 -6.93 -5.84
CA VAL A 87 -14.10 -6.93 -5.39
C VAL A 87 -13.62 -8.36 -5.23
N ASN A 88 -12.37 -8.60 -5.63
CA ASN A 88 -11.61 -9.80 -5.28
C ASN A 88 -10.48 -9.36 -4.35
N PHE A 89 -10.60 -9.58 -3.06
CA PHE A 89 -9.60 -9.13 -2.08
C PHE A 89 -8.26 -9.89 -2.19
N ASP A 90 -8.26 -11.07 -2.81
CA ASP A 90 -7.05 -11.86 -3.06
C ASP A 90 -6.27 -11.38 -4.29
N LEU A 91 -6.82 -10.52 -5.14
CA LEU A 91 -6.15 -10.05 -6.37
C LEU A 91 -6.13 -8.53 -6.49
N ASP A 92 -7.24 -7.87 -6.13
CA ASP A 92 -7.40 -6.44 -6.27
C ASP A 92 -6.47 -5.68 -5.31
N ILE A 93 -5.94 -4.56 -5.79
CA ILE A 93 -5.04 -3.67 -5.04
C ILE A 93 -5.81 -2.39 -4.69
N PHE A 94 -5.84 -2.03 -3.41
CA PHE A 94 -6.52 -0.83 -2.95
C PHE A 94 -5.57 0.36 -3.01
N CYS A 95 -5.87 1.31 -3.88
CA CYS A 95 -5.05 2.50 -4.08
C CYS A 95 -5.63 3.70 -3.32
N VAL A 96 -4.80 4.30 -2.49
CA VAL A 96 -5.10 5.51 -1.71
C VAL A 96 -4.20 6.66 -2.18
N SER A 97 -4.73 7.88 -2.14
CA SER A 97 -4.02 9.11 -2.58
C SER A 97 -3.29 9.85 -1.46
N SER A 98 -3.53 9.46 -0.21
CA SER A 98 -2.84 9.96 0.98
C SER A 98 -2.97 8.96 2.11
N LEU A 99 -2.20 9.15 3.19
CA LEU A 99 -2.32 8.32 4.39
C LEU A 99 -3.68 8.49 5.07
N GLY A 100 -4.24 9.70 5.06
CA GLY A 100 -5.58 9.96 5.59
C GLY A 100 -6.68 9.19 4.86
N SER A 101 -6.54 8.98 3.54
CA SER A 101 -7.51 8.22 2.74
C SER A 101 -7.57 6.73 3.07
N ILE A 102 -6.60 6.18 3.81
CA ILE A 102 -6.69 4.79 4.30
C ILE A 102 -7.90 4.63 5.23
N ALA A 103 -8.23 5.68 6.00
CA ALA A 103 -9.36 5.66 6.93
C ALA A 103 -10.73 5.58 6.25
N ASP A 104 -10.82 5.88 4.95
CA ASP A 104 -12.04 5.78 4.17
C ASP A 104 -12.40 4.32 3.82
N ILE A 105 -11.46 3.38 3.96
CA ILE A 105 -11.74 1.95 3.90
C ILE A 105 -12.18 1.52 5.30
N VAL A 106 -13.48 1.31 5.50
CA VAL A 106 -14.05 1.04 6.81
C VAL A 106 -14.51 -0.42 6.91
N SER A 107 -15.48 -0.83 6.09
CA SER A 107 -16.15 -2.13 6.30
C SER A 107 -15.28 -3.34 5.97
N HIS A 108 -14.19 -3.14 5.24
CA HIS A 108 -13.37 -4.20 4.66
C HIS A 108 -11.89 -4.13 5.06
N ARG A 109 -11.54 -3.42 6.15
CA ARG A 109 -10.14 -3.32 6.61
C ARG A 109 -9.50 -4.69 6.80
N SER A 110 -10.21 -5.60 7.45
CA SER A 110 -9.74 -6.97 7.67
C SER A 110 -9.70 -7.82 6.40
N ASP A 111 -10.40 -7.46 5.33
CA ASP A 111 -10.42 -8.24 4.09
C ASP A 111 -9.30 -7.80 3.13
N VAL A 112 -8.87 -6.54 3.20
CA VAL A 112 -7.88 -5.97 2.28
C VAL A 112 -6.51 -6.59 2.49
N GLN A 113 -5.95 -7.12 1.41
CA GLN A 113 -4.65 -7.80 1.42
C GLN A 113 -3.53 -7.00 0.77
N ARG A 114 -3.86 -6.05 -0.11
CA ARG A 114 -2.86 -5.26 -0.86
C ARG A 114 -3.21 -3.78 -0.87
N LEU A 115 -2.26 -2.95 -0.45
CA LEU A 115 -2.38 -1.51 -0.48
C LEU A 115 -1.34 -0.89 -1.42
N HIS A 116 -1.77 0.13 -2.14
CA HIS A 116 -0.92 0.98 -2.96
C HIS A 116 -1.11 2.42 -2.51
N ILE A 117 -0.11 2.96 -1.83
CA ILE A 117 -0.18 4.25 -1.14
C ILE A 117 0.54 5.28 -1.98
N ARG A 118 -0.15 6.38 -2.30
CA ARG A 118 0.45 7.59 -2.85
C ARG A 118 0.37 8.70 -1.82
N THR A 119 1.32 9.62 -1.87
CA THR A 119 1.34 10.82 -0.99
C THR A 119 1.64 12.11 -1.75
N ASP A 120 1.45 12.11 -3.07
CA ASP A 120 1.81 13.25 -3.92
C ASP A 120 0.99 14.52 -3.60
N ASP A 121 -0.26 14.33 -3.16
CA ASP A 121 -1.18 15.42 -2.80
C ASP A 121 -1.09 15.80 -1.31
N ASP A 122 -0.24 15.14 -0.52
CA ASP A 122 -0.14 15.26 0.93
C ASP A 122 1.20 15.91 1.32
N HIS A 123 1.22 17.23 1.42
CA HIS A 123 2.47 17.98 1.69
C HIS A 123 3.05 17.66 3.07
N ASP A 124 2.19 17.25 4.01
CA ASP A 124 2.56 16.95 5.40
C ASP A 124 2.56 15.43 5.65
N TRP A 125 2.76 14.63 4.59
CA TRP A 125 2.70 13.17 4.67
C TRP A 125 3.69 12.60 5.70
N TYR A 126 4.89 13.20 5.80
CA TYR A 126 5.93 12.75 6.72
C TYR A 126 5.50 12.97 8.18
N GLU A 127 4.95 14.14 8.49
CA GLU A 127 4.40 14.43 9.83
C GLU A 127 3.18 13.55 10.13
N SER A 128 2.36 13.26 9.13
CA SER A 128 1.22 12.35 9.25
C SER A 128 1.67 10.91 9.57
N ALA A 129 2.73 10.44 8.91
CA ALA A 129 3.31 9.12 9.11
C ALA A 129 3.94 8.96 10.49
N THR A 130 4.69 9.98 10.94
CA THR A 130 5.52 9.92 12.15
C THR A 130 4.81 10.43 13.42
N ASN A 131 4.21 11.62 13.39
CA ASN A 131 3.66 12.23 14.61
C ASN A 131 2.18 11.90 14.86
N HIS A 132 1.39 11.78 13.79
CA HIS A 132 -0.06 11.63 13.90
C HIS A 132 -0.53 10.18 13.96
N GLY A 133 0.41 9.23 13.84
CA GLY A 133 0.11 7.80 13.87
C GLY A 133 -0.85 7.39 12.74
N ALA A 134 -0.82 8.07 11.59
CA ALA A 134 -1.69 7.72 10.47
C ALA A 134 -1.48 6.28 10.01
N LEU A 135 -0.25 5.76 10.14
CA LEU A 135 0.08 4.36 9.85
C LEU A 135 -0.50 3.36 10.87
N ARG A 136 -0.87 3.79 12.09
CA ARG A 136 -1.47 2.90 13.10
C ARG A 136 -2.80 2.32 12.63
N ILE A 137 -3.48 2.96 11.69
CA ILE A 137 -4.71 2.42 11.12
C ILE A 137 -4.46 1.10 10.37
N LEU A 138 -3.22 0.84 9.92
CA LEU A 138 -2.84 -0.41 9.27
C LEU A 138 -2.91 -1.61 10.23
N ASP A 139 -2.94 -1.38 11.55
CA ASP A 139 -3.17 -2.45 12.54
C ASP A 139 -4.57 -3.08 12.38
N ASP A 140 -5.55 -2.35 11.82
CA ASP A 140 -6.89 -2.90 11.54
C ASP A 140 -6.92 -3.79 10.28
N PHE A 141 -5.85 -3.77 9.47
CA PHE A 141 -5.74 -4.52 8.22
C PHE A 141 -5.03 -5.85 8.46
N VAL A 142 -5.68 -6.73 9.21
CA VAL A 142 -5.08 -7.98 9.72
C VAL A 142 -4.63 -8.97 8.64
N ASN A 143 -5.20 -8.91 7.43
CA ASN A 143 -4.83 -9.77 6.30
C ASN A 143 -3.91 -9.07 5.29
N LEU A 144 -3.40 -7.88 5.62
CA LEU A 144 -2.50 -7.13 4.75
C LEU A 144 -1.20 -7.92 4.54
N ARG A 145 -0.88 -8.22 3.28
CA ARG A 145 0.32 -8.98 2.90
C ARG A 145 1.28 -8.22 2.01
N GLU A 146 0.84 -7.14 1.39
CA GLU A 146 1.64 -6.36 0.44
C GLU A 146 1.29 -4.89 0.55
N ILE A 147 2.31 -4.05 0.69
CA ILE A 147 2.20 -2.61 0.62
C ILE A 147 3.18 -2.10 -0.42
N GLN A 148 2.69 -1.26 -1.31
CA GLN A 148 3.51 -0.55 -2.26
C GLN A 148 3.31 0.95 -2.08
N VAL A 149 4.37 1.68 -1.76
CA VAL A 149 4.36 3.13 -1.62
C VAL A 149 4.95 3.76 -2.87
N VAL A 150 4.22 4.66 -3.51
CA VAL A 150 4.74 5.43 -4.64
C VAL A 150 5.51 6.63 -4.10
N LEU A 151 6.76 6.75 -4.54
CA LEU A 151 7.64 7.84 -4.18
C LEU A 151 7.43 9.01 -5.14
N GLY A 152 6.99 10.14 -4.58
CA GLY A 152 7.07 11.44 -5.22
C GLY A 152 8.44 12.11 -5.00
N PRO A 153 8.64 13.33 -5.52
CA PRO A 153 9.85 14.12 -5.25
C PRO A 153 10.10 14.26 -3.74
N GLY A 154 11.31 13.95 -3.28
CA GLY A 154 11.64 13.97 -1.85
C GLY A 154 11.18 12.73 -1.07
N GLY A 155 10.66 11.70 -1.75
CA GLY A 155 10.15 10.47 -1.13
C GLY A 155 11.20 9.59 -0.43
N LEU A 156 12.50 9.94 -0.45
CA LEU A 156 13.53 9.14 0.23
C LEU A 156 13.34 9.06 1.75
N LEU A 157 12.67 10.04 2.35
CA LEU A 157 12.32 10.03 3.79
C LEU A 157 11.41 8.86 4.19
N TRP A 158 10.78 8.18 3.21
CA TRP A 158 10.08 6.93 3.48
C TRP A 158 11.03 5.83 3.99
N GLY A 159 12.33 5.92 3.73
CA GLY A 159 13.34 5.03 4.29
C GLY A 159 13.41 5.12 5.82
N ASP A 160 13.34 6.33 6.38
CA ASP A 160 13.30 6.55 7.83
C ASP A 160 11.97 6.06 8.42
N VAL A 161 10.86 6.35 7.73
CA VAL A 161 9.55 5.83 8.13
C VAL A 161 9.54 4.30 8.14
N PHE A 162 10.16 3.67 7.15
CA PHE A 162 10.34 2.21 7.13
C PHE A 162 11.16 1.73 8.32
N ALA A 163 12.33 2.31 8.57
CA ALA A 163 13.23 1.88 9.64
C ALA A 163 12.59 2.00 11.02
N ASP A 164 11.96 3.13 11.30
CA ASP A 164 11.55 3.51 12.66
C ASP A 164 10.09 3.19 12.98
N TRP A 165 9.24 3.01 11.95
CA TRP A 165 7.79 2.84 12.13
C TRP A 165 7.27 1.51 11.58
N GLY A 166 6.17 1.06 12.18
CA GLY A 166 5.45 -0.16 11.77
C GLY A 166 4.40 0.12 10.70
N PHE A 167 4.20 -0.85 9.79
CA PHE A 167 3.18 -0.83 8.74
C PHE A 167 2.04 -1.83 9.04
N GLY A 168 1.65 -1.92 10.32
CA GLY A 168 0.64 -2.85 10.81
C GLY A 168 1.06 -4.31 10.65
N HIS A 169 0.15 -5.13 10.13
CA HIS A 169 0.35 -6.58 9.97
C HIS A 169 1.08 -7.00 8.69
N CYS A 170 1.44 -6.06 7.81
CA CYS A 170 2.16 -6.38 6.59
C CYS A 170 3.60 -6.86 6.91
N PRO A 171 4.03 -8.03 6.39
CA PRO A 171 5.41 -8.45 6.50
C PRO A 171 6.36 -7.40 5.88
N ARG A 172 7.46 -7.09 6.56
CA ARG A 172 8.36 -5.99 6.16
C ARG A 172 9.01 -6.23 4.80
N GLU A 173 9.25 -7.49 4.46
CA GLU A 173 9.78 -7.95 3.18
C GLU A 173 8.83 -7.70 2.00
N ASN A 174 7.53 -7.54 2.25
CA ASN A 174 6.52 -7.27 1.23
C ASN A 174 6.13 -5.79 1.16
N ILE A 175 6.92 -4.92 1.78
CA ILE A 175 6.79 -3.47 1.68
C ILE A 175 7.79 -2.98 0.65
N THR A 176 7.27 -2.40 -0.43
CA THR A 176 8.07 -1.91 -1.55
C THR A 176 7.80 -0.44 -1.82
N PHE A 177 8.80 0.23 -2.38
CA PHE A 177 8.77 1.64 -2.69
C PHE A 177 9.06 1.83 -4.18
N VAL A 178 8.18 2.50 -4.89
CA VAL A 178 8.26 2.65 -6.36
C VAL A 178 8.49 4.11 -6.70
N ASP A 179 9.65 4.40 -7.29
CA ASP A 179 9.89 5.69 -7.90
C ASP A 179 9.08 5.80 -9.20
N GLU A 180 8.11 6.71 -9.25
CA GLU A 180 7.22 6.83 -10.40
C GLU A 180 7.94 7.31 -11.66
N GLY A 181 9.01 8.10 -11.50
CA GLY A 181 9.77 8.67 -12.61
C GLY A 181 10.61 7.62 -13.36
N SER A 182 11.36 6.80 -12.63
CA SER A 182 12.24 5.77 -13.20
C SER A 182 11.59 4.38 -13.30
N GLY A 183 10.50 4.15 -12.56
CA GLY A 183 9.91 2.82 -12.38
C GLY A 183 10.72 1.89 -11.48
N LEU A 184 11.78 2.40 -10.82
CA LEU A 184 12.61 1.61 -9.91
C LEU A 184 11.79 1.18 -8.69
N VAL A 185 11.89 -0.11 -8.35
CA VAL A 185 11.26 -0.68 -7.16
C VAL A 185 12.37 -0.98 -6.15
N LEU A 186 12.25 -0.38 -4.97
CA LEU A 186 13.19 -0.51 -3.87
C LEU A 186 12.50 -1.23 -2.70
N THR A 187 13.25 -2.09 -2.02
CA THR A 187 12.89 -2.57 -0.69
C THR A 187 13.10 -1.46 0.34
N GLY A 188 12.50 -1.59 1.53
CA GLY A 188 12.72 -0.64 2.61
C GLY A 188 14.19 -0.44 2.99
N PRO A 189 15.00 -1.50 3.17
CA PRO A 189 16.43 -1.34 3.45
C PRO A 189 17.20 -0.63 2.31
N GLN A 190 16.88 -0.93 1.05
CA GLN A 190 17.50 -0.25 -0.09
C GLN A 190 17.12 1.23 -0.14
N LEU A 191 15.87 1.57 0.17
CA LEU A 191 15.44 2.97 0.21
C LEU A 191 16.14 3.73 1.33
N LYS A 192 16.25 3.14 2.53
CA LYS A 192 16.98 3.72 3.66
C LYS A 192 18.44 3.97 3.30
N LEU A 193 19.11 2.98 2.70
CA LEU A 193 20.49 3.12 2.24
C LEU A 193 20.67 4.27 1.25
N VAL A 194 19.77 4.41 0.26
CA VAL A 194 19.83 5.51 -0.71
C VAL A 194 19.57 6.86 -0.04
N GLY A 195 18.65 6.92 0.91
CA GLY A 195 18.37 8.10 1.73
C GLY A 195 19.59 8.55 2.53
N ASP A 196 20.21 7.61 3.26
CA ASP A 196 21.43 7.85 4.04
C ASP A 196 22.58 8.27 3.15
N TRP A 197 22.80 7.57 2.03
CA TRP A 197 23.84 7.93 1.08
C TRP A 197 23.69 9.37 0.59
N ARG A 198 22.47 9.76 0.23
CA ARG A 198 22.19 11.14 -0.17
C ARG A 198 22.42 12.13 0.97
N MET A 199 21.97 11.82 2.19
CA MET A 199 22.09 12.76 3.31
C MET A 199 23.53 12.97 3.79
N PHE A 200 24.36 11.94 3.74
CA PHE A 200 25.72 11.99 4.31
C PHE A 200 26.81 12.18 3.26
N PHE A 201 26.68 11.56 2.08
CA PHE A 201 27.77 11.53 1.09
C PHE A 201 27.54 12.46 -0.11
N SER A 202 26.32 12.99 -0.31
CA SER A 202 26.05 13.90 -1.44
C SER A 202 26.29 15.38 -1.15
N PHE A 203 26.35 15.79 0.12
CA PHE A 203 26.53 17.20 0.49
C PHE A 203 27.99 17.65 0.47
N ASP A 204 28.94 16.74 0.70
CA ASP A 204 30.37 17.08 0.71
C ASP A 204 31.02 17.00 -0.69
N SER A 205 30.31 16.43 -1.68
CA SER A 205 30.85 16.07 -2.99
C SER A 205 30.15 16.72 -4.20
N GLU A 206 29.15 17.58 -4.00
CA GLU A 206 28.26 18.10 -5.08
C GLU A 206 27.60 16.99 -5.93
N GLY A 207 27.46 15.78 -5.38
CA GLY A 207 26.98 14.60 -6.11
C GLY A 207 28.05 13.90 -6.96
N ASN A 208 29.32 14.23 -6.81
CA ASN A 208 30.40 13.39 -7.30
C ASN A 208 30.53 12.15 -6.40
N PRO A 209 30.82 10.96 -6.94
CA PRO A 209 31.25 9.85 -6.10
C PRO A 209 32.47 10.31 -5.29
N PRO A 210 32.58 9.93 -4.00
CA PRO A 210 33.77 10.26 -3.23
C PRO A 210 35.03 9.78 -3.93
N ASP A 211 36.13 10.50 -3.72
CA ASP A 211 37.41 10.15 -4.33
C ASP A 211 37.69 8.67 -4.01
N PRO A 212 37.89 7.80 -5.01
CA PRO A 212 38.13 6.38 -4.78
C PRO A 212 39.30 6.13 -3.81
N ASP A 213 40.24 7.07 -3.67
CA ASP A 213 41.35 7.00 -2.73
C ASP A 213 40.96 7.40 -1.30
N GLU A 214 39.85 8.14 -1.09
CA GLU A 214 39.33 8.58 0.22
C GLU A 214 38.06 7.83 0.66
N LEU A 215 37.46 7.02 -0.23
CA LEU A 215 36.26 6.22 0.02
C LEU A 215 36.35 5.35 1.28
N SER A 216 37.55 4.85 1.62
CA SER A 216 37.74 4.02 2.81
C SER A 216 37.59 4.81 4.11
N ASP A 217 38.06 6.06 4.12
CA ASP A 217 38.06 6.95 5.28
C ASP A 217 36.65 7.53 5.51
N GLU A 218 35.93 7.84 4.43
CA GLU A 218 34.52 8.26 4.51
C GLU A 218 33.59 7.12 4.96
N ILE A 219 33.84 5.89 4.50
CA ILE A 219 33.15 4.70 5.02
C ILE A 219 33.47 4.51 6.51
N GLU A 220 34.73 4.66 6.93
CA GLU A 220 35.11 4.55 8.34
C GLU A 220 34.43 5.62 9.20
N TYR A 221 34.33 6.86 8.72
CA TYR A 221 33.63 7.96 9.40
C TYR A 221 32.12 7.69 9.53
N ALA A 222 31.47 7.18 8.48
CA ALA A 222 30.05 6.81 8.53
C ALA A 222 29.76 5.59 9.42
N LEU A 223 30.77 4.73 9.64
CA LEU A 223 30.69 3.56 10.52
C LEU A 223 31.03 3.88 11.99
N ASP A 224 31.67 5.01 12.28
CA ASP A 224 31.95 5.49 13.64
C ASP A 224 30.71 6.14 14.30
N ASP A 225 29.68 6.48 13.52
CA ASP A 225 28.38 6.84 14.09
C ASP A 225 27.65 5.59 14.58
N THR A 226 27.45 5.52 15.91
CA THR A 226 26.89 4.38 16.66
C THR A 226 25.44 4.00 16.29
N SER A 227 24.87 4.65 15.29
CA SER A 227 23.50 4.49 14.80
C SER A 227 23.35 3.46 13.68
N HIS A 228 24.44 2.87 13.18
CA HIS A 228 24.42 2.01 11.99
C HIS A 228 25.04 0.62 12.18
N LEU A 229 24.44 -0.39 11.55
CA LEU A 229 24.95 -1.76 11.49
C LEU A 229 25.70 -1.97 10.16
N THR A 230 26.95 -2.41 10.24
CA THR A 230 27.75 -2.86 9.09
C THR A 230 27.11 -4.09 8.43
N MET A 231 27.41 -4.34 7.15
CA MET A 231 27.03 -5.58 6.46
C MET A 231 27.50 -6.85 7.17
N ALA A 232 28.62 -6.80 7.89
CA ALA A 232 29.10 -7.90 8.72
C ALA A 232 28.22 -8.10 9.97
N GLN A 233 27.82 -7.02 10.63
CA GLN A 233 26.92 -7.06 11.79
C GLN A 233 25.49 -7.47 11.39
N MET A 234 25.02 -7.12 10.19
CA MET A 234 23.72 -7.57 9.68
C MET A 234 23.67 -9.10 9.48
N HIS A 235 24.79 -9.72 9.07
CA HIS A 235 24.88 -11.18 8.92
C HIS A 235 24.95 -11.95 10.25
N GLU A 236 25.22 -11.27 11.37
CA GLU A 236 25.20 -11.87 12.71
C GLU A 236 23.82 -11.79 13.39
N ILE A 237 22.85 -11.09 12.78
CA ILE A 237 21.50 -10.85 13.32
C ILE A 237 20.44 -11.74 12.62
N ASP A 238 20.83 -12.57 11.64
CA ASP A 238 20.03 -13.70 11.13
C ASP A 238 19.95 -14.86 12.14
#